data_AF-A0A7C8UGW8-F1
#
_entry.id   AF-A0A7C8UGW8-F1
#
_cell.length_a   1.000
_cell.length_b   1.000
_cell.length_c   1.000
_cell.angle_alpha   90.00
_cell.angle_beta   90.00
_cell.angle_gamma   90.00
#
_symmetry.space_group_name_H-M   'P 1'
#
loop_
_entity.id
_entity.type
_entity.pdbx_description
1 polymer ?
#
loop_
_entity_poly.entity_id
_entity_poly.type
_entity_poly.pdbx_seq_one_letter_code
_entity_poly.pdbx_strand_id
1 'polypeptide(L)'
;MMPLAAPPLHLVILLGSDSPATFDSPPDKIKTQGNGLDTAIKKFRMAAYLWQAYTAEEMARNKFGRRTFRFEETWAAESISHRDRMSRMVPKVHVLRSEMTVAEIRDLDIAQQNSKGKRTGELWNVAYKTVEKHFSPKSVYERKHVAVLILDSKWDPASQVITGHAALGGGSGFIQMGIFGSHSLHSWPKFIEDVVPSLTDCTRTDTRIIANDAGQSGSYWEACCIGIGAFLHEVGHAFGCPHQPFGIMVRDYVSFNRSFVTRESYSTRTKSPGLRLCLPKDECHWHRLDILRFRFHPCFKSTSDPPSLFEGDNPQVYGVGVGAVVVSSTGVAWIEIYVNDILQNYYEVFPKVERNLNVTVSDILSKIPPTEKSRKIKLSIFTIGHGKLDIDDFLETAQSFIKLRGGGRAFQSMKVGLGGGSPSEAILPIGTNRVLNEIRVYSGSALNGIEFIFDDSSSSIFGNRGGSCSEYLLDTRKGESLLGFSVRSGFWVDGCDILTTLGRRSPFFGNYNGGSPYTMIPPRGYRIAGVSGTVGQWVDSFAIIYK
;
A
#
# COMPACT_ATOMS: atom_id res chain seq x y z
N MET A 1 -12.66 18.83 3.50
CA MET A 1 -11.39 19.56 3.71
C MET A 1 -10.36 18.54 4.17
N MET A 2 -9.09 18.68 3.82
CA MET A 2 -8.02 17.77 4.29
C MET A 2 -7.67 18.12 5.74
N PRO A 3 -7.66 17.16 6.69
CA PRO A 3 -7.30 17.43 8.06
C PRO A 3 -5.79 17.68 8.17
N LEU A 4 -5.38 18.68 8.96
CA LEU A 4 -3.96 18.98 9.20
C LEU A 4 -3.18 17.80 9.79
N ALA A 5 -3.88 16.91 10.51
CA ALA A 5 -3.33 15.69 11.07
C ALA A 5 -3.00 14.60 10.02
N ALA A 6 -3.51 14.69 8.79
CA ALA A 6 -3.09 13.76 7.73
C ALA A 6 -1.60 13.95 7.44
N PRO A 7 -0.81 12.87 7.26
CA PRO A 7 0.59 13.01 6.85
C PRO A 7 0.68 13.64 5.45
N PRO A 8 1.60 14.61 5.22
CA PRO A 8 1.75 15.24 3.91
C PRO A 8 2.59 14.39 2.96
N LEU A 9 2.48 14.69 1.67
CA LEU A 9 3.54 14.44 0.69
C LEU A 9 4.59 15.55 0.82
N HIS A 10 5.84 15.18 1.07
CA HIS A 10 6.97 16.11 1.08
C HIS A 10 7.54 16.23 -0.34
N LEU A 11 7.76 17.47 -0.80
CA LEU A 11 8.40 17.74 -2.09
C LEU A 11 9.88 18.01 -1.87
N VAL A 12 10.74 17.26 -2.54
CA VAL A 12 12.21 17.37 -2.45
C VAL A 12 12.80 17.61 -3.83
N ILE A 13 13.69 18.60 -3.95
CA ILE A 13 14.62 18.71 -5.06
C ILE A 13 15.98 18.24 -4.57
N LEU A 14 16.50 17.19 -5.19
CA LEU A 14 17.83 16.63 -4.91
C LEU A 14 18.86 17.20 -5.89
N LEU A 15 19.99 17.61 -5.35
CA LEU A 15 21.13 18.19 -6.05
C LEU A 15 22.39 17.38 -5.76
N GLY A 16 23.30 17.29 -6.72
CA GLY A 16 24.68 16.91 -6.46
C GLY A 16 25.35 17.90 -5.50
N SER A 17 26.39 17.45 -4.80
CA SER A 17 27.15 18.24 -3.83
C SER A 17 27.70 19.53 -4.46
N ASP A 18 28.19 19.44 -5.70
CA ASP A 18 28.74 20.52 -6.53
C ASP A 18 27.75 21.08 -7.57
N SER A 19 26.46 20.74 -7.46
CA SER A 19 25.47 21.16 -8.46
C SER A 19 25.35 22.67 -8.61
N PRO A 20 25.33 23.19 -9.86
CA PRO A 20 25.04 24.60 -10.15
C PRO A 20 23.56 24.95 -9.96
N ALA A 21 22.73 23.99 -9.55
CA ALA A 21 21.30 24.14 -9.32
C ALA A 21 20.52 24.62 -10.58
N THR A 22 20.82 23.97 -11.71
CA THR A 22 20.13 24.18 -12.99
C THR A 22 19.65 22.86 -13.58
N PHE A 23 18.55 22.88 -14.33
CA PHE A 23 18.01 21.71 -15.02
C PHE A 23 18.22 21.79 -16.54
N ASP A 24 18.10 20.64 -17.20
CA ASP A 24 18.30 20.52 -18.64
C ASP A 24 17.19 21.21 -19.45
N SER A 25 17.58 22.07 -20.38
CA SER A 25 16.64 22.95 -21.09
C SER A 25 17.22 23.45 -22.41
N PRO A 26 16.42 23.56 -23.48
CA PRO A 26 16.89 24.08 -24.76
C PRO A 26 17.16 25.59 -24.67
N PRO A 27 18.10 26.14 -25.47
CA PRO A 27 18.54 27.54 -25.37
C PRO A 27 17.41 28.58 -25.39
N ASP A 28 16.37 28.37 -26.21
CA ASP A 28 15.26 29.33 -26.31
C ASP A 28 14.36 29.32 -25.06
N LYS A 29 14.17 28.15 -24.42
CA LYS A 29 13.46 28.07 -23.13
C LYS A 29 14.32 28.64 -22.00
N ILE A 30 15.65 28.49 -22.05
CA ILE A 30 16.55 29.16 -21.08
C ILE A 30 16.40 30.68 -21.19
N LYS A 31 16.43 31.24 -22.40
CA LYS A 31 16.27 32.70 -22.61
C LYS A 31 14.91 33.23 -22.14
N THR A 32 13.84 32.48 -22.34
CA THR A 32 12.47 32.94 -22.08
C THR A 32 11.96 32.62 -20.67
N GLN A 33 12.36 31.49 -20.08
CA GLN A 33 11.84 31.00 -18.79
C GLN A 33 12.93 30.82 -17.71
N GLY A 34 14.20 30.78 -18.11
CA GLY A 34 15.31 30.35 -17.27
C GLY A 34 15.31 28.85 -16.98
N ASN A 35 16.43 28.35 -16.46
CA ASN A 35 16.57 26.95 -16.02
C ASN A 35 17.19 26.79 -14.62
N GLY A 36 17.16 27.84 -13.81
CA GLY A 36 17.67 27.82 -12.44
C GLY A 36 16.68 27.24 -11.43
N LEU A 37 17.17 27.06 -10.20
CA LEU A 37 16.44 26.47 -9.08
C LEU A 37 15.08 27.13 -8.77
N ASP A 38 14.98 28.46 -8.82
CA ASP A 38 13.70 29.15 -8.59
C ASP A 38 12.64 28.74 -9.61
N THR A 39 13.01 28.65 -10.89
CA THR A 39 12.10 28.17 -11.94
C THR A 39 11.75 26.69 -11.72
N ALA A 40 12.71 25.86 -11.28
CA ALA A 40 12.45 24.45 -10.98
C ALA A 40 11.45 24.28 -9.81
N ILE A 41 11.61 25.04 -8.72
CA ILE A 41 10.69 25.03 -7.58
C ILE A 41 9.27 25.39 -8.01
N LYS A 42 9.12 26.44 -8.84
CA LYS A 42 7.81 26.89 -9.33
C LYS A 42 7.13 25.84 -10.22
N LYS A 43 7.88 25.26 -11.16
CA LYS A 43 7.39 24.17 -12.03
C LYS A 43 7.03 22.92 -11.23
N PHE A 44 7.84 22.54 -10.24
CA PHE A 44 7.57 21.38 -9.40
C PHE A 44 6.33 21.58 -8.53
N ARG A 45 6.15 22.78 -7.95
CA ARG A 45 4.89 23.13 -7.25
C ARG A 45 3.69 23.05 -8.18
N MET A 46 3.79 23.57 -9.40
CA MET A 46 2.70 23.52 -10.37
C MET A 46 2.33 22.08 -10.72
N ALA A 47 3.32 21.21 -10.99
CA ALA A 47 3.08 19.77 -11.18
C ALA A 47 2.38 19.14 -9.97
N ALA A 48 2.81 19.48 -8.75
CA ALA A 48 2.20 19.00 -7.53
C ALA A 48 0.73 19.45 -7.36
N TYR A 49 0.39 20.69 -7.71
CA TYR A 49 -1.00 21.15 -7.75
C TYR A 49 -1.83 20.42 -8.80
N LEU A 50 -1.27 20.15 -9.99
CA LEU A 50 -1.95 19.36 -11.02
C LEU A 50 -2.23 17.93 -10.54
N TRP A 51 -1.28 17.29 -9.84
CA TRP A 51 -1.50 15.98 -9.22
C TRP A 51 -2.62 16.00 -8.18
N GLN A 52 -2.65 17.02 -7.32
CA GLN A 52 -3.71 17.19 -6.33
C GLN A 52 -5.07 17.36 -7.00
N ALA A 53 -5.16 18.23 -8.01
CA ALA A 53 -6.40 18.53 -8.73
C ALA A 53 -6.93 17.30 -9.49
N TYR A 54 -6.05 16.64 -10.26
CA TYR A 54 -6.38 15.41 -10.98
C TYR A 54 -6.88 14.32 -10.04
N THR A 55 -6.13 14.04 -8.96
CA THR A 55 -6.49 12.98 -8.02
C THR A 55 -7.78 13.31 -7.26
N ALA A 56 -8.00 14.57 -6.88
CA ALA A 56 -9.25 15.01 -6.25
C ALA A 56 -10.47 14.84 -7.17
N GLU A 57 -10.32 15.15 -8.46
CA GLU A 57 -11.39 14.98 -9.44
C GLU A 57 -11.68 13.49 -9.69
N GLU A 58 -10.65 12.66 -9.84
CA GLU A 58 -10.79 11.22 -9.99
C GLU A 58 -11.48 10.57 -8.78
N MET A 59 -11.11 10.96 -7.56
CA MET A 59 -11.79 10.50 -6.34
C MET A 59 -13.26 10.95 -6.28
N ALA A 60 -13.56 12.17 -6.75
CA ALA A 60 -14.93 12.70 -6.77
C ALA A 60 -15.81 11.95 -7.78
N ARG A 61 -15.31 11.68 -9.00
CA ARG A 61 -15.97 10.88 -10.03
C ARG A 61 -16.22 9.44 -9.55
N ASN A 62 -15.35 8.93 -8.68
CA ASN A 62 -15.47 7.64 -8.02
C ASN A 62 -16.34 7.64 -6.74
N LYS A 63 -17.05 8.74 -6.46
CA LYS A 63 -17.99 8.94 -5.33
C LYS A 63 -17.32 8.96 -3.94
N PHE A 64 -16.04 9.30 -3.86
CA PHE A 64 -15.31 9.47 -2.59
C PHE A 64 -15.04 10.92 -2.20
N GLY A 65 -15.74 11.86 -2.88
CA GLY A 65 -15.56 13.29 -2.72
C GLY A 65 -14.23 13.78 -3.30
N ARG A 66 -13.98 15.09 -3.23
CA ARG A 66 -12.72 15.72 -3.68
C ARG A 66 -11.59 15.45 -2.69
N ARG A 67 -11.23 14.17 -2.55
CA ARG A 67 -10.21 13.65 -1.66
C ARG A 67 -8.85 13.65 -2.37
N THR A 68 -7.82 14.17 -1.70
CA THR A 68 -6.45 14.14 -2.21
C THR A 68 -5.46 14.22 -1.05
N PHE A 69 -4.18 14.07 -1.33
CA PHE A 69 -3.10 14.21 -0.36
C PHE A 69 -2.76 15.67 -0.12
N ARG A 70 -2.33 16.03 1.10
CA ARG A 70 -1.84 17.39 1.41
C ARG A 70 -0.33 17.51 1.21
N PHE A 71 0.17 18.75 1.19
CA PHE A 71 1.60 19.04 1.26
C PHE A 71 2.02 19.55 2.63
N GLU A 72 3.32 19.49 2.93
CA GLU A 72 3.91 20.36 3.94
C GLU A 72 3.94 21.77 3.36
N GLU A 73 3.47 22.75 4.11
CA GLU A 73 3.36 24.12 3.64
C GLU A 73 4.32 25.05 4.39
N THR A 74 4.75 26.11 3.73
CA THR A 74 5.55 27.18 4.30
C THR A 74 4.96 28.53 3.90
N TRP A 75 5.11 29.54 4.74
CA TRP A 75 4.75 30.90 4.38
C TRP A 75 5.79 31.46 3.41
N ALA A 76 5.40 31.70 2.16
CA ALA A 76 6.27 32.27 1.13
C ALA A 76 5.45 33.00 0.06
N ALA A 77 6.14 33.74 -0.81
CA ALA A 77 5.52 34.35 -1.99
C ALA A 77 4.88 33.26 -2.87
N GLU A 78 3.64 33.50 -3.27
CA GLU A 78 2.89 32.59 -4.14
C GLU A 78 3.57 32.44 -5.51
N SER A 79 3.46 31.24 -6.08
CA SER A 79 3.95 30.89 -7.41
C SER A 79 2.89 30.25 -8.31
N ILE A 80 1.62 30.17 -7.88
CA ILE A 80 0.55 29.60 -8.70
C ILE A 80 0.25 30.43 -9.94
N SER A 81 0.30 31.75 -9.85
CA SER A 81 0.00 32.68 -10.96
C SER A 81 1.15 33.66 -11.13
N HIS A 82 1.47 34.01 -12.37
CA HIS A 82 2.44 35.08 -12.65
C HIS A 82 1.96 36.47 -12.22
N ARG A 83 0.66 36.60 -11.89
CA ARG A 83 0.03 37.84 -11.42
C ARG A 83 -0.05 37.92 -9.90
N ASP A 84 0.11 36.80 -9.20
CA ASP A 84 0.05 36.76 -7.75
C ASP A 84 1.47 36.86 -7.15
N ARG A 85 1.65 37.83 -6.26
CA ARG A 85 2.90 38.04 -5.51
C ARG A 85 2.66 38.07 -4.01
N MET A 86 1.43 37.79 -3.56
CA MET A 86 1.09 37.81 -2.15
C MET A 86 1.68 36.58 -1.47
N SER A 87 2.23 36.78 -0.28
CA SER A 87 2.68 35.67 0.56
C SER A 87 1.50 34.94 1.17
N ARG A 88 1.52 33.62 1.10
CA ARG A 88 0.55 32.71 1.73
C ARG A 88 1.20 31.37 2.03
N MET A 89 0.43 30.44 2.59
CA MET A 89 0.88 29.06 2.75
C MET A 89 0.96 28.40 1.38
N VAL A 90 2.16 27.94 1.01
CA VAL A 90 2.44 27.24 -0.25
C VAL A 90 3.18 25.94 0.01
N PRO A 91 3.10 24.93 -0.87
CA PRO A 91 3.87 23.71 -0.75
C PRO A 91 5.36 24.00 -0.59
N LYS A 92 5.94 23.50 0.49
CA LYS A 92 7.37 23.60 0.76
C LYS A 92 8.12 22.60 -0.11
N VAL A 93 9.10 23.12 -0.84
CA VAL A 93 10.05 22.31 -1.59
C VAL A 93 11.36 22.32 -0.81
N HIS A 94 11.75 21.15 -0.29
CA HIS A 94 13.04 20.97 0.39
C HIS A 94 14.12 20.83 -0.65
N VAL A 95 15.14 21.67 -0.60
CA VAL A 95 16.28 21.62 -1.52
C VAL A 95 17.43 20.95 -0.78
N LEU A 96 17.78 19.73 -1.19
CA LEU A 96 18.76 18.89 -0.51
C LEU A 96 19.95 18.61 -1.43
N ARG A 97 21.17 18.65 -0.88
CA ARG A 97 22.38 18.21 -1.59
C ARG A 97 22.78 16.82 -1.12
N SER A 98 23.00 15.91 -2.06
CA SER A 98 23.61 14.60 -1.79
C SER A 98 25.10 14.73 -1.53
N GLU A 99 25.70 13.65 -1.04
CA GLU A 99 27.16 13.54 -0.90
C GLU A 99 27.85 13.33 -2.26
N MET A 100 27.15 12.72 -3.23
CA MET A 100 27.63 12.55 -4.60
C MET A 100 27.65 13.87 -5.38
N THR A 101 28.66 14.02 -6.23
CA THR A 101 28.81 15.09 -7.22
C THR A 101 27.86 14.90 -8.40
N VAL A 102 27.68 15.95 -9.20
CA VAL A 102 26.90 15.90 -10.44
C VAL A 102 27.48 14.89 -11.43
N ALA A 103 28.81 14.79 -11.51
CA ALA A 103 29.46 13.83 -12.40
C ALA A 103 29.12 12.39 -12.01
N GLU A 104 29.13 12.08 -10.71
CA GLU A 104 28.77 10.75 -10.21
C GLU A 104 27.27 10.46 -10.36
N ILE A 105 26.38 11.45 -10.10
CA ILE A 105 24.94 11.32 -10.36
C ILE A 105 24.65 11.05 -11.84
N ARG A 106 25.45 11.63 -12.74
CA ARG A 106 25.31 11.46 -14.19
C ARG A 106 26.11 10.29 -14.77
N ASP A 107 26.73 9.47 -13.94
CA ASP A 107 27.47 8.29 -14.40
C ASP A 107 26.53 7.35 -15.19
N LEU A 108 26.96 6.95 -16.39
CA LEU A 108 26.22 6.04 -17.26
C LEU A 108 26.01 4.67 -16.62
N ASP A 109 26.90 4.23 -15.73
CA ASP A 109 26.77 2.94 -15.03
C ASP A 109 25.61 2.93 -14.03
N ILE A 110 25.15 4.09 -13.55
CA ILE A 110 24.00 4.21 -12.63
C ILE A 110 22.72 4.71 -13.31
N ALA A 111 22.78 5.15 -14.57
CA ALA A 111 21.62 5.64 -15.31
C ALA A 111 20.62 4.50 -15.55
N GLN A 112 19.40 4.64 -15.05
CA GLN A 112 18.39 3.56 -15.07
C GLN A 112 18.06 3.07 -16.49
N GLN A 113 18.03 3.98 -17.46
CA GLN A 113 17.70 3.68 -18.85
C GLN A 113 18.84 3.02 -19.63
N ASN A 114 20.06 2.99 -19.08
CA ASN A 114 21.20 2.37 -19.75
C ASN A 114 21.17 0.85 -19.58
N SER A 115 20.87 0.12 -20.66
CA SER A 115 20.87 -1.35 -20.66
C SER A 115 22.24 -1.98 -20.39
N LYS A 116 23.33 -1.20 -20.50
CA LYS A 116 24.70 -1.62 -20.18
C LYS A 116 25.15 -1.19 -18.78
N GLY A 117 24.32 -0.44 -18.04
CA GLY A 117 24.65 0.04 -16.72
C GLY A 117 24.75 -1.10 -15.70
N LYS A 118 25.73 -1.01 -14.81
CA LYS A 118 26.02 -2.06 -13.80
C LYS A 118 25.36 -1.80 -12.45
N ARG A 119 24.94 -0.57 -12.18
CA ARG A 119 24.47 -0.07 -10.89
C ARG A 119 23.20 0.79 -11.05
N THR A 120 22.31 0.39 -11.94
CA THR A 120 21.13 1.17 -12.37
C THR A 120 20.09 1.45 -11.26
N GLY A 121 20.24 0.82 -10.08
CA GLY A 121 19.45 1.13 -8.89
C GLY A 121 20.07 2.17 -7.94
N GLU A 122 21.29 2.66 -8.21
CA GLU A 122 22.03 3.45 -7.22
C GLU A 122 21.39 4.82 -6.95
N LEU A 123 20.74 5.45 -7.93
CA LEU A 123 20.04 6.73 -7.74
C LEU A 123 18.95 6.65 -6.65
N TRP A 124 18.32 5.49 -6.45
CA TRP A 124 17.41 5.26 -5.33
C TRP A 124 18.13 5.35 -3.99
N ASN A 125 19.28 4.70 -3.85
CA ASN A 125 20.06 4.70 -2.62
C ASN A 125 20.54 6.12 -2.25
N VAL A 126 20.96 6.89 -3.26
CA VAL A 126 21.41 8.28 -3.08
C VAL A 126 20.27 9.17 -2.58
N ALA A 127 19.11 9.08 -3.21
CA ALA A 127 17.92 9.82 -2.80
C ALA A 127 17.48 9.38 -1.39
N TYR A 128 17.41 8.08 -1.14
CA TYR A 128 16.99 7.52 0.14
C TYR A 128 17.88 8.01 1.29
N LYS A 129 19.21 7.86 1.18
CA LYS A 129 20.16 8.32 2.21
C LYS A 129 20.04 9.82 2.50
N THR A 130 19.88 10.63 1.44
CA THR A 130 19.77 12.09 1.58
C THR A 130 18.45 12.48 2.28
N VAL A 131 17.34 11.85 1.90
CA VAL A 131 16.01 12.07 2.50
C VAL A 131 15.97 11.56 3.94
N GLU A 132 16.56 10.39 4.22
CA GLU A 132 16.66 9.80 5.55
C GLU A 132 17.40 10.70 6.53
N LYS A 133 18.58 11.20 6.12
CA LYS A 133 19.39 12.14 6.89
C LYS A 133 18.61 13.41 7.23
N HIS A 134 17.87 13.97 6.26
CA HIS A 134 17.11 15.21 6.45
C HIS A 134 15.89 15.04 7.35
N PHE A 135 15.10 14.00 7.13
CA PHE A 135 13.83 13.85 7.86
C PHE A 135 13.96 13.16 9.20
N SER A 136 14.96 12.29 9.41
CA SER A 136 15.30 11.54 10.64
C SER A 136 14.08 11.03 11.44
N PRO A 137 13.86 9.71 11.57
CA PRO A 137 12.62 9.20 12.16
C PRO A 137 12.48 9.67 13.61
N LYS A 138 11.37 10.33 13.94
CA LYS A 138 11.08 10.74 15.32
C LYS A 138 10.51 9.60 16.15
N SER A 139 9.97 8.58 15.49
CA SER A 139 9.52 7.32 16.10
C SER A 139 9.56 6.17 15.10
N VAL A 140 9.53 4.93 15.60
CA VAL A 140 9.51 3.71 14.77
C VAL A 140 8.23 3.55 13.92
N TYR A 141 7.16 4.23 14.31
CA TYR A 141 5.85 4.18 13.63
C TYR A 141 5.66 5.30 12.61
N GLU A 142 6.54 6.30 12.60
CA GLU A 142 6.43 7.39 11.64
C GLU A 142 6.62 6.85 10.21
N ARG A 143 5.85 7.38 9.27
CA ARG A 143 6.02 7.14 7.84
C ARG A 143 6.08 8.49 7.12
N LYS A 144 7.08 8.67 6.27
CA LYS A 144 7.27 9.86 5.42
C LYS A 144 6.95 9.50 3.98
N HIS A 145 6.12 10.30 3.33
CA HIS A 145 5.81 10.16 1.91
C HIS A 145 6.54 11.27 1.17
N VAL A 146 7.39 10.95 0.20
CA VAL A 146 8.32 11.91 -0.40
C VAL A 146 8.35 11.79 -1.92
N ALA A 147 8.17 12.91 -2.61
CA ALA A 147 8.42 13.02 -4.05
C ALA A 147 9.78 13.71 -4.26
N VAL A 148 10.75 13.01 -4.85
CA VAL A 148 12.11 13.50 -5.06
C VAL A 148 12.36 13.79 -6.54
N LEU A 149 12.58 15.05 -6.87
CA LEU A 149 13.00 15.48 -8.19
C LEU A 149 14.52 15.63 -8.21
N ILE A 150 15.22 14.79 -8.98
CA ILE A 150 16.67 14.88 -9.17
C ILE A 150 16.95 16.00 -10.16
N LEU A 151 17.46 17.14 -9.68
CA LEU A 151 17.60 18.33 -10.53
C LEU A 151 18.69 18.17 -11.59
N ASP A 152 19.72 17.39 -11.28
CA ASP A 152 20.87 17.24 -12.15
C ASP A 152 20.65 16.23 -13.29
N SER A 153 19.44 15.74 -13.54
CA SER A 153 19.18 14.92 -14.72
C SER A 153 19.49 15.66 -16.02
N LYS A 154 20.12 14.98 -16.98
CA LYS A 154 20.54 15.59 -18.25
C LYS A 154 20.59 14.58 -19.39
N TRP A 155 20.14 15.01 -20.57
CA TRP A 155 20.31 14.25 -21.79
C TRP A 155 21.78 14.18 -22.21
N ASP A 156 22.28 12.98 -22.46
CA ASP A 156 23.56 12.76 -23.13
C ASP A 156 23.33 12.33 -24.59
N PRO A 157 23.53 13.23 -25.57
CA PRO A 157 23.33 12.90 -26.99
C PRO A 157 24.26 11.81 -27.51
N ALA A 158 25.43 11.61 -26.90
CA ALA A 158 26.40 10.62 -27.37
C ALA A 158 25.94 9.19 -27.06
N SER A 159 25.50 8.95 -25.82
CA SER A 159 24.97 7.65 -25.39
C SER A 159 23.47 7.48 -25.67
N GLN A 160 22.75 8.55 -26.00
CA GLN A 160 21.29 8.58 -26.10
C GLN A 160 20.60 8.12 -24.80
N VAL A 161 21.16 8.51 -23.66
CA VAL A 161 20.65 8.18 -22.31
C VAL A 161 20.36 9.45 -21.54
N ILE A 162 19.29 9.45 -20.76
CA ILE A 162 19.06 10.48 -19.74
C ILE A 162 19.87 10.11 -18.50
N THR A 163 20.98 10.80 -18.29
CA THR A 163 21.84 10.65 -17.10
C THR A 163 21.20 11.32 -15.88
N GLY A 164 21.49 10.82 -14.67
CA GLY A 164 20.92 11.36 -13.43
C GLY A 164 19.40 11.24 -13.34
N HIS A 165 18.78 10.34 -14.12
CA HIS A 165 17.35 10.07 -14.09
C HIS A 165 17.10 8.61 -13.72
N ALA A 166 16.18 8.43 -12.78
CA ALA A 166 15.48 7.18 -12.54
C ALA A 166 14.00 7.52 -12.29
N ALA A 167 13.10 6.65 -12.72
CA ALA A 167 11.70 6.61 -12.35
C ALA A 167 11.52 5.34 -11.51
N LEU A 168 11.51 5.53 -10.18
CA LEU A 168 11.40 4.44 -9.21
C LEU A 168 10.56 4.90 -8.02
N GLY A 169 9.73 4.00 -7.51
CA GLY A 169 8.86 4.26 -6.38
C GLY A 169 8.69 3.05 -5.48
N GLY A 170 8.45 3.29 -4.20
CA GLY A 170 8.23 2.23 -3.21
C GLY A 170 8.54 2.65 -1.79
N GLY A 171 8.74 1.67 -0.91
CA GLY A 171 8.95 1.88 0.52
C GLY A 171 10.18 1.18 1.06
N SER A 172 10.95 1.85 1.91
CA SER A 172 12.01 1.27 2.73
C SER A 172 12.04 1.92 4.11
N GLY A 173 12.07 1.11 5.17
CA GLY A 173 12.01 1.60 6.54
C GLY A 173 10.80 2.52 6.80
N PHE A 174 11.07 3.75 7.21
CA PHE A 174 10.04 4.76 7.47
C PHE A 174 9.74 5.67 6.27
N ILE A 175 10.41 5.51 5.13
CA ILE A 175 10.27 6.37 3.96
C ILE A 175 9.54 5.61 2.85
N GLN A 176 8.48 6.22 2.35
CA GLN A 176 7.82 5.89 1.09
C GLN A 176 8.15 7.00 0.10
N MET A 177 8.78 6.66 -1.02
CA MET A 177 9.41 7.63 -1.91
C MET A 177 9.12 7.29 -3.37
N GLY A 178 8.90 8.32 -4.17
CA GLY A 178 9.00 8.28 -5.63
C GLY A 178 10.10 9.22 -6.09
N ILE A 179 11.00 8.77 -6.94
CA ILE A 179 12.08 9.58 -7.52
C ILE A 179 11.85 9.78 -9.02
N PHE A 180 12.15 10.97 -9.52
CA PHE A 180 12.06 11.28 -10.94
C PHE A 180 13.11 12.31 -11.36
N GLY A 181 13.47 12.32 -12.64
CA GLY A 181 14.49 13.21 -13.18
C GLY A 181 13.94 14.54 -13.70
N SER A 182 14.74 15.60 -13.66
CA SER A 182 14.33 16.95 -14.10
C SER A 182 14.38 17.20 -15.61
N HIS A 183 14.78 16.22 -16.42
CA HIS A 183 15.09 16.38 -17.86
C HIS A 183 13.92 16.95 -18.68
N SER A 184 12.68 16.74 -18.24
CA SER A 184 11.47 17.24 -18.90
C SER A 184 10.96 18.58 -18.36
N LEU A 185 11.57 19.16 -17.31
CA LEU A 185 11.12 20.42 -16.68
C LEU A 185 11.00 21.59 -17.66
N HIS A 186 11.80 21.61 -18.73
CA HIS A 186 11.71 22.64 -19.77
C HIS A 186 10.31 22.77 -20.39
N SER A 187 9.52 21.69 -20.36
CA SER A 187 8.15 21.63 -20.92
C SER A 187 7.04 21.89 -19.88
N TRP A 188 7.34 21.78 -18.58
CA TRP A 188 6.32 21.87 -17.52
C TRP A 188 5.80 23.30 -17.35
N PRO A 189 4.53 23.49 -16.97
CA PRO A 189 4.00 24.81 -16.68
C PRO A 189 4.66 25.42 -15.44
N LYS A 190 5.01 26.71 -15.49
CA LYS A 190 5.55 27.44 -14.33
C LYS A 190 4.44 28.03 -13.49
N PHE A 191 3.36 28.46 -14.14
CA PHE A 191 2.16 29.04 -13.54
C PHE A 191 0.89 28.35 -14.05
N ILE A 192 -0.25 28.61 -13.41
CA ILE A 192 -1.56 28.07 -13.78
C ILE A 192 -1.95 28.51 -15.20
N GLU A 193 -1.56 29.72 -15.60
CA GLU A 193 -1.82 30.23 -16.95
C GLU A 193 -0.99 29.51 -18.02
N ASP A 194 0.09 28.84 -17.63
CA ASP A 194 0.94 28.07 -18.54
C ASP A 194 0.43 26.63 -18.73
N VAL A 195 -0.54 26.15 -17.95
CA VAL A 195 -0.98 24.74 -17.98
C VAL A 195 -1.47 24.33 -19.37
N VAL A 196 -2.42 25.07 -19.95
CA VAL A 196 -2.92 24.77 -21.30
C VAL A 196 -1.84 24.99 -22.37
N PRO A 197 -1.09 26.12 -22.39
CA PRO A 197 0.03 26.30 -23.30
C PRO A 197 1.06 25.17 -23.26
N SER A 198 1.50 24.74 -22.08
CA SER A 198 2.45 23.62 -21.93
C SER A 198 1.89 22.29 -22.43
N LEU A 199 0.62 22.00 -22.15
CA LEU A 199 -0.04 20.74 -22.54
C LEU A 199 -0.51 20.73 -24.01
N THR A 200 -0.24 21.79 -24.77
CA THR A 200 -0.55 21.92 -26.20
C THR A 200 0.64 22.42 -27.04
N ASP A 201 1.82 22.59 -26.44
CA ASP A 201 3.04 23.05 -27.12
C ASP A 201 3.54 22.00 -28.12
N CYS A 202 3.25 22.23 -29.40
CA CYS A 202 3.66 21.36 -30.52
C CYS A 202 5.14 21.50 -30.91
N THR A 203 5.95 22.30 -30.19
CA THR A 203 7.38 22.46 -30.50
C THR A 203 8.05 21.08 -30.53
N ARG A 204 8.75 20.79 -31.62
CA ARG A 204 9.41 19.49 -31.83
C ARG A 204 10.63 19.35 -30.94
N THR A 205 10.80 18.15 -30.39
CA THR A 205 11.97 17.81 -29.59
C THR A 205 13.19 17.64 -30.49
N ASP A 206 14.23 18.42 -30.23
CA ASP A 206 15.52 18.28 -30.89
C ASP A 206 16.44 17.39 -30.07
N THR A 207 16.59 16.13 -30.50
CA THR A 207 17.39 15.10 -29.80
C THR A 207 18.89 15.35 -29.83
N ARG A 208 19.35 16.38 -30.53
CA ARG A 208 20.73 16.87 -30.41
C ARG A 208 20.96 17.62 -29.11
N ILE A 209 19.90 18.09 -28.44
CA ILE A 209 19.98 18.98 -27.28
C ILE A 209 19.24 18.38 -26.08
N ILE A 210 18.05 17.81 -26.27
CA ILE A 210 17.16 17.33 -25.19
C ILE A 210 16.58 15.95 -25.50
N ALA A 211 16.17 15.22 -24.48
CA ALA A 211 15.71 13.85 -24.62
C ALA A 211 14.33 13.71 -25.27
N ASN A 212 14.19 12.74 -26.18
CA ASN A 212 12.90 12.14 -26.54
C ASN A 212 12.68 10.91 -25.64
N ASP A 213 12.27 11.16 -24.39
CA ASP A 213 12.18 10.13 -23.36
C ASP A 213 11.30 8.95 -23.79
N ALA A 214 11.86 7.73 -23.71
CA ALA A 214 11.30 6.47 -24.19
C ALA A 214 10.79 6.48 -25.65
N GLY A 215 11.24 7.44 -26.48
CA GLY A 215 10.72 7.64 -27.84
C GLY A 215 9.30 8.22 -27.89
N GLN A 216 8.78 8.72 -26.76
CA GLN A 216 7.38 9.11 -26.59
C GLN A 216 7.17 10.61 -26.32
N SER A 217 8.25 11.39 -26.29
CA SER A 217 8.32 12.83 -26.01
C SER A 217 8.82 13.61 -27.24
N GLY A 218 8.31 13.33 -28.44
CA GLY A 218 8.79 13.98 -29.68
C GLY A 218 8.29 15.42 -29.88
N SER A 219 7.45 15.91 -28.98
CA SER A 219 7.06 17.32 -28.83
C SER A 219 6.99 17.73 -27.36
N TYR A 220 6.94 19.04 -27.09
CA TYR A 220 6.99 19.55 -25.72
C TYR A 220 5.75 19.19 -24.91
N TRP A 221 4.55 19.16 -25.50
CA TRP A 221 3.36 18.70 -24.78
C TRP A 221 3.45 17.21 -24.41
N GLU A 222 4.05 16.38 -25.28
CA GLU A 222 4.29 14.97 -24.99
C GLU A 222 5.33 14.80 -23.88
N ALA A 223 6.41 15.60 -23.89
CA ALA A 223 7.40 15.65 -22.82
C ALA A 223 6.79 16.11 -21.48
N CYS A 224 5.84 17.05 -21.53
CA CYS A 224 5.12 17.55 -20.36
C CYS A 224 4.24 16.45 -19.74
N CYS A 225 3.47 15.73 -20.56
CA CYS A 225 2.64 14.61 -20.09
C CYS A 225 3.48 13.50 -19.48
N ILE A 226 4.57 13.12 -20.15
CA ILE A 226 5.45 12.06 -19.63
C ILE A 226 6.12 12.50 -18.34
N GLY A 227 6.67 13.71 -18.28
CA GLY A 227 7.33 14.19 -17.08
C GLY A 227 6.41 14.27 -15.86
N ILE A 228 5.27 14.96 -15.99
CA ILE A 228 4.33 15.17 -14.88
C ILE A 228 3.60 13.87 -14.52
N GLY A 229 3.19 13.11 -15.54
CA GLY A 229 2.40 11.90 -15.40
C GLY A 229 3.21 10.69 -14.92
N ALA A 230 4.42 10.48 -15.44
CA ALA A 230 5.30 9.41 -14.94
C ALA A 230 5.78 9.72 -13.52
N PHE A 231 6.01 10.99 -13.17
CA PHE A 231 6.33 11.30 -11.78
C PHE A 231 5.11 11.09 -10.84
N LEU A 232 3.88 11.34 -11.32
CA LEU A 232 2.68 10.99 -10.57
C LEU A 232 2.55 9.47 -10.34
N HIS A 233 2.97 8.64 -11.31
CA HIS A 233 3.08 7.19 -11.15
C HIS A 233 4.02 6.82 -9.99
N GLU A 234 5.21 7.43 -9.92
CA GLU A 234 6.15 7.18 -8.82
C GLU A 234 5.61 7.66 -7.46
N VAL A 235 4.86 8.78 -7.46
CA VAL A 235 4.12 9.24 -6.28
C VAL A 235 3.02 8.24 -5.88
N GLY A 236 2.38 7.57 -6.84
CA GLY A 236 1.42 6.49 -6.61
C GLY A 236 2.05 5.31 -5.87
N HIS A 237 3.25 4.87 -6.27
CA HIS A 237 4.03 3.86 -5.54
C HIS A 237 4.36 4.29 -4.12
N ALA A 238 4.72 5.57 -3.91
CA ALA A 238 4.94 6.12 -2.57
C ALA A 238 3.67 6.05 -1.69
N PHE A 239 2.48 6.01 -2.29
CA PHE A 239 1.21 5.80 -1.57
C PHE A 239 0.72 4.34 -1.57
N GLY A 240 1.59 3.38 -1.94
CA GLY A 240 1.30 1.96 -1.89
C GLY A 240 0.44 1.42 -3.05
N CYS A 241 0.35 2.15 -4.16
CA CYS A 241 -0.27 1.64 -5.38
C CYS A 241 0.73 0.74 -6.12
N PRO A 242 0.40 -0.53 -6.42
CA PRO A 242 1.22 -1.35 -7.30
C PRO A 242 0.97 -1.01 -8.77
N HIS A 243 1.71 -1.63 -9.69
CA HIS A 243 1.31 -1.62 -11.10
C HIS A 243 -0.08 -2.23 -11.28
N GLN A 244 -0.85 -1.64 -12.19
CA GLN A 244 -2.21 -2.06 -12.53
C GLN A 244 -2.29 -2.46 -14.02
N PRO A 245 -3.37 -3.13 -14.47
CA PRO A 245 -3.51 -3.47 -15.89
C PRO A 245 -3.63 -2.25 -16.82
N PHE A 246 -4.14 -1.12 -16.30
CA PHE A 246 -4.31 0.16 -17.01
C PHE A 246 -4.31 1.33 -16.01
N GLY A 247 -4.23 2.56 -16.51
CA GLY A 247 -4.26 3.80 -15.74
C GLY A 247 -2.89 4.39 -15.42
N ILE A 248 -2.84 5.34 -14.48
CA ILE A 248 -1.61 6.04 -14.06
C ILE A 248 -0.54 5.08 -13.55
N MET A 249 -0.92 3.99 -12.90
CA MET A 249 0.03 2.97 -12.41
C MET A 249 0.61 2.07 -13.50
N VAL A 250 0.37 2.43 -14.76
CA VAL A 250 1.13 2.00 -15.95
C VAL A 250 1.26 3.21 -16.89
N ARG A 251 1.65 2.98 -18.14
CA ARG A 251 2.07 4.04 -19.07
C ARG A 251 0.92 4.83 -19.72
N ASP A 252 -0.29 4.84 -19.14
CA ASP A 252 -1.43 5.59 -19.71
C ASP A 252 -1.30 7.10 -19.48
N TYR A 253 -0.44 7.51 -18.54
CA TYR A 253 -0.12 8.91 -18.22
C TYR A 253 0.43 9.70 -19.43
N VAL A 254 0.77 9.06 -20.54
CA VAL A 254 1.10 9.72 -21.81
C VAL A 254 -0.06 10.53 -22.42
N SER A 255 -1.26 10.38 -21.86
CA SER A 255 -2.50 11.10 -22.19
C SER A 255 -2.99 12.02 -21.06
N PHE A 256 -2.13 12.30 -20.06
CA PHE A 256 -2.46 13.12 -18.88
C PHE A 256 -2.98 14.53 -19.22
N ASN A 257 -2.56 15.11 -20.36
CA ASN A 257 -3.08 16.39 -20.83
C ASN A 257 -4.61 16.40 -20.96
N ARG A 258 -5.23 15.28 -21.33
CA ARG A 258 -6.66 15.21 -21.66
C ARG A 258 -7.58 15.55 -20.49
N SER A 259 -7.10 15.43 -19.24
CA SER A 259 -7.85 15.88 -18.06
C SER A 259 -7.81 17.41 -17.84
N PHE A 260 -6.99 18.14 -18.60
CA PHE A 260 -6.78 19.58 -18.43
C PHE A 260 -7.03 20.41 -19.71
N VAL A 261 -7.21 19.75 -20.86
CA VAL A 261 -7.43 20.42 -22.15
C VAL A 261 -8.65 19.86 -22.85
N THR A 262 -9.36 20.70 -23.60
CA THR A 262 -10.55 20.27 -24.37
C THR A 262 -10.20 19.69 -25.74
N ARG A 263 -8.98 19.89 -26.24
CA ARG A 263 -8.49 19.39 -27.54
C ARG A 263 -7.04 18.95 -27.39
N GLU A 264 -6.71 17.83 -27.99
CA GLU A 264 -5.35 17.29 -27.99
C GLU A 264 -4.63 17.71 -29.27
N SER A 265 -3.36 18.09 -29.12
CA SER A 265 -2.50 18.49 -30.22
C SER A 265 -2.01 17.29 -31.03
N TYR A 266 -1.39 17.52 -32.19
CA TYR A 266 -0.79 16.44 -32.98
C TYR A 266 0.20 15.64 -32.13
N SER A 267 0.00 14.32 -32.06
CA SER A 267 0.90 13.42 -31.34
C SER A 267 1.97 12.90 -32.29
N THR A 268 3.21 13.21 -31.96
CA THR A 268 4.37 12.74 -32.71
C THR A 268 4.61 11.25 -32.47
N ARG A 269 4.32 10.77 -31.26
CA ARG A 269 4.40 9.37 -30.84
C ARG A 269 3.47 8.47 -31.66
N THR A 270 2.21 8.88 -31.82
CA THR A 270 1.19 8.05 -32.51
C THR A 270 0.96 8.45 -33.96
N LYS A 271 1.62 9.51 -34.44
CA LYS A 271 1.43 10.12 -35.77
C LYS A 271 -0.05 10.42 -36.07
N SER A 272 -0.76 10.92 -35.06
CA SER A 272 -2.20 11.20 -35.14
C SER A 272 -2.48 12.69 -34.95
N PRO A 273 -3.57 13.23 -35.53
CA PRO A 273 -3.93 14.64 -35.40
C PRO A 273 -4.34 15.06 -33.98
N GLY A 274 -4.38 14.13 -33.02
CA GLY A 274 -4.95 14.36 -31.70
C GLY A 274 -6.48 14.37 -31.71
N LEU A 275 -7.07 14.32 -30.54
CA LEU A 275 -8.52 14.41 -30.36
C LEU A 275 -9.04 15.84 -30.59
N ARG A 276 -10.06 15.97 -31.44
CA ARG A 276 -10.76 17.25 -31.65
C ARG A 276 -11.51 17.75 -30.43
N LEU A 277 -12.00 16.80 -29.62
CA LEU A 277 -12.70 17.00 -28.36
C LEU A 277 -12.25 15.89 -27.40
N CYS A 278 -11.63 16.25 -26.29
CA CYS A 278 -11.32 15.33 -25.20
C CYS A 278 -12.57 15.14 -24.34
N LEU A 279 -12.99 13.90 -24.12
CA LEU A 279 -14.08 13.53 -23.23
C LEU A 279 -13.55 12.74 -22.03
N PRO A 280 -14.31 12.60 -20.93
CA PRO A 280 -13.87 11.85 -19.76
C PRO A 280 -13.40 10.42 -20.07
N LYS A 281 -14.01 9.75 -21.04
CA LYS A 281 -13.60 8.40 -21.48
C LYS A 281 -12.23 8.33 -22.17
N ASP A 282 -11.70 9.48 -22.60
CA ASP A 282 -10.43 9.59 -23.31
C ASP A 282 -9.27 9.95 -22.38
N GLU A 283 -9.57 10.31 -21.12
CA GLU A 283 -8.60 10.65 -20.09
C GLU A 283 -7.85 9.40 -19.60
N CYS A 284 -6.64 9.58 -19.05
CA CYS A 284 -6.06 8.56 -18.19
C CYS A 284 -6.76 8.59 -16.83
N HIS A 285 -6.84 7.45 -16.15
CA HIS A 285 -7.51 7.32 -14.85
C HIS A 285 -6.62 6.69 -13.79
N TRP A 286 -6.94 6.93 -12.52
CA TRP A 286 -6.51 6.01 -11.46
C TRP A 286 -7.31 4.71 -11.57
N HIS A 287 -6.65 3.55 -11.45
CA HIS A 287 -7.38 2.28 -11.46
C HIS A 287 -8.33 2.21 -10.26
N ARG A 288 -9.45 1.48 -10.36
CA ARG A 288 -10.44 1.39 -9.27
C ARG A 288 -9.81 0.90 -7.95
N LEU A 289 -8.83 0.00 -8.04
CA LEU A 289 -8.09 -0.49 -6.88
C LEU A 289 -7.16 0.56 -6.25
N ASP A 290 -6.65 1.52 -7.03
CA ASP A 290 -5.84 2.64 -6.50
C ASP A 290 -6.74 3.67 -5.81
N ILE A 291 -7.90 3.94 -6.42
CA ILE A 291 -8.96 4.77 -5.81
C ILE A 291 -9.38 4.19 -4.45
N LEU A 292 -9.55 2.87 -4.33
CA LEU A 292 -9.85 2.21 -3.05
C LEU A 292 -8.68 2.34 -2.07
N ARG A 293 -7.42 2.17 -2.51
CA ARG A 293 -6.25 2.42 -1.67
C ARG A 293 -6.25 3.85 -1.13
N PHE A 294 -6.46 4.86 -1.98
CA PHE A 294 -6.56 6.26 -1.56
C PHE A 294 -7.74 6.54 -0.64
N ARG A 295 -8.87 5.84 -0.78
CA ARG A 295 -10.01 6.00 0.13
C ARG A 295 -9.62 5.72 1.57
N PHE A 296 -8.75 4.74 1.80
CA PHE A 296 -8.32 4.35 3.12
C PHE A 296 -6.94 4.92 3.49
N HIS A 297 -6.10 5.36 2.55
CA HIS A 297 -4.74 5.81 2.85
C HIS A 297 -4.69 7.03 3.81
N PRO A 298 -3.81 7.05 4.83
CA PRO A 298 -3.74 8.14 5.82
C PRO A 298 -3.53 9.54 5.22
N CYS A 299 -2.66 9.67 4.20
CA CYS A 299 -2.43 10.94 3.50
C CYS A 299 -3.68 11.52 2.84
N PHE A 300 -4.67 10.70 2.55
CA PHE A 300 -5.89 11.07 1.84
C PHE A 300 -7.07 11.24 2.78
N LYS A 301 -6.89 11.19 4.11
CA LYS A 301 -7.98 11.31 5.08
C LYS A 301 -8.79 12.60 4.83
N SER A 302 -10.11 12.54 5.00
CA SER A 302 -11.01 13.69 4.92
C SER A 302 -11.54 14.02 6.31
N THR A 303 -11.85 15.30 6.57
CA THR A 303 -12.54 15.72 7.80
C THR A 303 -13.92 15.08 7.98
N SER A 304 -14.52 14.57 6.90
CA SER A 304 -15.81 13.85 6.92
C SER A 304 -15.66 12.35 7.21
N ASP A 305 -14.44 11.83 7.33
CA ASP A 305 -14.25 10.43 7.68
C ASP A 305 -14.64 10.17 9.14
N PRO A 306 -15.24 9.01 9.44
CA PRO A 306 -15.42 8.61 10.82
C PRO A 306 -14.05 8.60 11.53
N PRO A 307 -14.00 8.87 12.85
CA PRO A 307 -12.80 8.65 13.63
C PRO A 307 -12.24 7.26 13.32
N SER A 308 -10.92 7.13 13.21
CA SER A 308 -10.25 5.86 12.96
C SER A 308 -10.52 4.94 14.15
N LEU A 309 -11.66 4.23 14.15
CA LEU A 309 -12.10 3.50 15.34
C LEU A 309 -11.25 2.24 15.57
N PHE A 310 -10.51 1.78 14.57
CA PHE A 310 -9.67 0.59 14.66
C PHE A 310 -8.50 0.70 13.66
N GLU A 311 -7.31 1.04 14.14
CA GLU A 311 -6.07 0.77 13.42
C GLU A 311 -5.63 -0.66 13.74
N GLY A 312 -5.32 -1.46 12.71
CA GLY A 312 -4.68 -2.78 12.88
C GLY A 312 -5.61 -3.99 12.95
N ASP A 313 -6.68 -4.00 12.15
CA ASP A 313 -7.55 -5.19 12.04
C ASP A 313 -6.98 -6.21 11.07
N ASN A 314 -6.18 -7.15 11.56
CA ASN A 314 -5.71 -8.27 10.74
C ASN A 314 -6.86 -9.27 10.55
N PRO A 315 -7.37 -9.45 9.30
CA PRO A 315 -8.47 -10.36 9.08
C PRO A 315 -8.05 -11.82 9.34
N GLN A 316 -9.04 -12.66 9.60
CA GLN A 316 -8.89 -14.12 9.65
C GLN A 316 -9.72 -14.78 8.56
N VAL A 317 -9.29 -15.94 8.11
CA VAL A 317 -9.95 -16.70 7.04
C VAL A 317 -10.20 -18.11 7.52
N TYR A 318 -11.44 -18.56 7.35
CA TYR A 318 -11.91 -19.87 7.81
C TYR A 318 -12.46 -20.66 6.62
N GLY A 319 -11.75 -21.71 6.20
CA GLY A 319 -12.25 -22.66 5.21
C GLY A 319 -13.51 -23.39 5.70
N VAL A 320 -14.48 -23.55 4.81
CA VAL A 320 -15.79 -24.20 5.10
C VAL A 320 -16.15 -25.26 4.07
N GLY A 321 -15.16 -25.79 3.34
CA GLY A 321 -15.31 -26.82 2.32
C GLY A 321 -15.68 -26.28 0.94
N VAL A 322 -16.77 -25.51 0.85
CA VAL A 322 -17.26 -24.92 -0.43
C VAL A 322 -16.71 -23.52 -0.71
N GLY A 323 -15.91 -22.98 0.22
CA GLY A 323 -15.43 -21.61 0.21
C GLY A 323 -14.70 -21.29 1.52
N ALA A 324 -14.60 -20.01 1.82
CA ALA A 324 -14.11 -19.53 3.10
C ALA A 324 -14.96 -18.36 3.63
N VAL A 325 -14.91 -18.15 4.94
CA VAL A 325 -15.46 -16.96 5.59
C VAL A 325 -14.30 -16.07 6.01
N VAL A 326 -14.29 -14.83 5.52
CA VAL A 326 -13.34 -13.80 5.91
C VAL A 326 -13.94 -13.00 7.06
N VAL A 327 -13.24 -12.99 8.20
CA VAL A 327 -13.67 -12.31 9.41
C VAL A 327 -12.77 -11.12 9.70
N SER A 328 -13.36 -9.95 9.92
CA SER A 328 -12.67 -8.68 10.14
C SER A 328 -13.52 -7.80 11.05
N SER A 329 -12.91 -7.23 12.09
CA SER A 329 -13.63 -6.37 13.05
C SER A 329 -14.10 -5.05 12.40
N THR A 330 -13.37 -4.58 11.39
CA THR A 330 -13.68 -3.36 10.65
C THR A 330 -14.51 -3.60 9.39
N GLY A 331 -14.53 -4.85 8.91
CA GLY A 331 -15.17 -5.25 7.67
C GLY A 331 -14.17 -5.31 6.51
N VAL A 332 -14.43 -6.22 5.59
CA VAL A 332 -13.65 -6.36 4.35
C VAL A 332 -13.97 -5.19 3.43
N ALA A 333 -12.93 -4.57 2.86
CA ALA A 333 -13.06 -3.47 1.90
C ALA A 333 -13.05 -3.99 0.45
N TRP A 334 -12.04 -4.78 0.09
CA TRP A 334 -11.97 -5.49 -1.19
C TRP A 334 -11.05 -6.72 -1.12
N ILE A 335 -11.14 -7.58 -2.14
CA ILE A 335 -10.26 -8.72 -2.34
C ILE A 335 -9.68 -8.65 -3.75
N GLU A 336 -8.37 -8.81 -3.89
CA GLU A 336 -7.68 -8.93 -5.17
C GLU A 336 -7.40 -10.40 -5.48
N ILE A 337 -7.57 -10.78 -6.75
CA ILE A 337 -7.49 -12.17 -7.21
C ILE A 337 -6.33 -12.29 -8.18
N TYR A 338 -5.33 -13.09 -7.80
CA TYR A 338 -4.10 -13.29 -8.55
C TYR A 338 -3.96 -14.74 -9.02
N VAL A 339 -3.41 -14.90 -10.22
CA VAL A 339 -2.92 -16.17 -10.73
C VAL A 339 -1.53 -15.93 -11.32
N ASN A 340 -0.54 -16.72 -10.88
CA ASN A 340 0.88 -16.52 -11.20
C ASN A 340 1.35 -15.07 -10.98
N ASP A 341 0.96 -14.48 -9.85
CA ASP A 341 1.27 -13.09 -9.47
C ASP A 341 0.74 -12.01 -10.43
N ILE A 342 -0.10 -12.38 -11.40
CA ILE A 342 -0.80 -11.43 -12.27
C ILE A 342 -2.21 -11.21 -11.73
N LEU A 343 -2.56 -9.95 -11.51
CA LEU A 343 -3.91 -9.55 -11.11
C LEU A 343 -4.91 -9.94 -12.21
N GLN A 344 -5.80 -10.89 -11.91
CA GLN A 344 -6.85 -11.33 -12.82
C GLN A 344 -8.12 -10.50 -12.67
N ASN A 345 -8.51 -10.23 -11.42
CA ASN A 345 -9.76 -9.54 -11.10
C ASN A 345 -9.76 -9.07 -9.63
N TYR A 346 -10.83 -8.43 -9.21
CA TYR A 346 -11.08 -8.08 -7.82
C TYR A 346 -12.56 -8.23 -7.43
N TYR A 347 -12.80 -8.18 -6.13
CA TYR A 347 -14.12 -8.17 -5.52
C TYR A 347 -14.19 -6.98 -4.56
N GLU A 348 -14.93 -5.95 -4.96
CA GLU A 348 -15.17 -4.77 -4.13
C GLU A 348 -16.37 -5.02 -3.21
N VAL A 349 -16.18 -4.81 -1.91
CA VAL A 349 -17.19 -5.02 -0.87
C VAL A 349 -17.71 -3.69 -0.33
N PHE A 350 -16.79 -2.73 -0.14
CA PHE A 350 -17.11 -1.36 0.24
C PHE A 350 -18.07 -0.73 -0.79
N PRO A 351 -19.10 0.05 -0.39
CA PRO A 351 -19.35 0.65 0.93
C PRO A 351 -20.06 -0.26 1.94
N LYS A 352 -20.34 -1.52 1.61
CA LYS A 352 -20.96 -2.46 2.55
C LYS A 352 -19.96 -2.81 3.66
N VAL A 353 -20.39 -2.75 4.92
CA VAL A 353 -19.55 -3.14 6.06
C VAL A 353 -19.79 -4.61 6.37
N GLU A 354 -19.05 -5.49 5.71
CA GLU A 354 -19.13 -6.94 5.90
C GLU A 354 -18.02 -7.45 6.80
N ARG A 355 -18.36 -7.68 8.07
CA ARG A 355 -17.44 -8.25 9.07
C ARG A 355 -17.25 -9.76 8.95
N ASN A 356 -18.18 -10.44 8.27
CA ASN A 356 -18.15 -11.88 8.03
C ASN A 356 -18.52 -12.12 6.56
N LEU A 357 -17.54 -11.99 5.67
CA LEU A 357 -17.75 -12.12 4.23
C LEU A 357 -17.61 -13.58 3.81
N ASN A 358 -18.68 -14.15 3.26
CA ASN A 358 -18.63 -15.47 2.62
C ASN A 358 -18.03 -15.33 1.22
N VAL A 359 -16.99 -16.10 0.93
CA VAL A 359 -16.33 -16.16 -0.38
C VAL A 359 -16.38 -17.60 -0.86
N THR A 360 -17.16 -17.89 -1.90
CA THR A 360 -17.28 -19.26 -2.41
C THR A 360 -16.21 -19.57 -3.47
N VAL A 361 -15.85 -20.84 -3.60
CA VAL A 361 -14.97 -21.30 -4.68
C VAL A 361 -15.56 -20.97 -6.04
N SER A 362 -16.87 -21.16 -6.20
CA SER A 362 -17.59 -20.86 -7.44
C SER A 362 -17.48 -19.38 -7.84
N ASP A 363 -17.66 -18.46 -6.88
CA ASP A 363 -17.59 -17.02 -7.16
C ASP A 363 -16.20 -16.58 -7.61
N ILE A 364 -15.15 -17.06 -6.94
CA ILE A 364 -13.76 -16.76 -7.31
C ILE A 364 -13.43 -17.33 -8.69
N LEU A 365 -13.78 -18.60 -8.95
CA LEU A 365 -13.54 -19.22 -10.24
C LEU A 365 -14.35 -18.57 -11.38
N SER A 366 -15.49 -17.93 -11.10
CA SER A 366 -16.26 -17.20 -12.11
C SER A 366 -15.54 -15.93 -12.62
N LYS A 367 -14.62 -15.38 -11.82
CA LYS A 367 -13.88 -14.14 -12.09
C LYS A 367 -12.56 -14.32 -12.80
N ILE A 368 -12.15 -15.57 -13.03
CA ILE A 368 -10.87 -15.95 -13.61
C ILE A 368 -11.11 -16.60 -14.99
N PRO A 369 -10.26 -16.35 -16.00
CA PRO A 369 -10.36 -17.01 -17.30
C PRO A 369 -10.39 -18.54 -17.17
N PRO A 370 -11.19 -19.27 -17.98
CA PRO A 370 -11.30 -20.73 -17.92
C PRO A 370 -9.96 -21.48 -17.96
N THR A 371 -8.98 -20.98 -18.71
CA THR A 371 -7.64 -21.56 -18.86
C THR A 371 -6.79 -21.51 -17.59
N GLU A 372 -7.14 -20.65 -16.64
CA GLU A 372 -6.37 -20.37 -15.44
C GLU A 372 -6.99 -21.01 -14.18
N LYS A 373 -8.20 -21.57 -14.27
CA LYS A 373 -9.00 -22.06 -13.12
C LYS A 373 -8.39 -23.26 -12.38
N SER A 374 -7.50 -24.01 -13.01
CA SER A 374 -6.82 -25.17 -12.41
C SER A 374 -5.52 -24.80 -11.70
N ARG A 375 -5.08 -23.54 -11.80
CA ARG A 375 -3.83 -23.06 -11.17
C ARG A 375 -4.07 -22.64 -9.73
N LYS A 376 -2.97 -22.40 -9.02
CA LYS A 376 -3.01 -21.79 -7.68
C LYS A 376 -3.60 -20.39 -7.78
N ILE A 377 -4.57 -20.11 -6.92
CA ILE A 377 -5.26 -18.82 -6.88
C ILE A 377 -4.88 -18.13 -5.58
N LYS A 378 -4.14 -17.04 -5.71
CA LYS A 378 -3.78 -16.19 -4.58
C LYS A 378 -4.84 -15.13 -4.38
N LEU A 379 -5.26 -14.92 -3.14
CA LEU A 379 -6.16 -13.83 -2.75
C LEU A 379 -5.43 -12.86 -1.82
N SER A 380 -5.54 -11.56 -2.10
CA SER A 380 -5.10 -10.51 -1.19
C SER A 380 -6.32 -9.77 -0.66
N ILE A 381 -6.57 -9.89 0.65
CA ILE A 381 -7.74 -9.34 1.34
C ILE A 381 -7.34 -8.04 2.01
N PHE A 382 -8.13 -6.99 1.80
CA PHE A 382 -7.93 -5.67 2.40
C PHE A 382 -9.15 -5.29 3.24
N THR A 383 -8.92 -4.78 4.46
CA THR A 383 -9.99 -4.37 5.39
C THR A 383 -10.14 -2.86 5.45
N ILE A 384 -11.29 -2.39 5.94
CA ILE A 384 -11.56 -0.96 6.15
C ILE A 384 -10.57 -0.36 7.18
N GLY A 385 -10.12 -1.17 8.14
CA GLY A 385 -9.14 -0.84 9.18
C GLY A 385 -7.68 -0.96 8.78
N HIS A 386 -7.36 -0.89 7.48
CA HIS A 386 -5.99 -0.99 6.93
C HIS A 386 -5.30 -2.35 7.13
N GLY A 387 -6.05 -3.39 7.49
CA GLY A 387 -5.53 -4.75 7.55
C GLY A 387 -5.34 -5.34 6.16
N LYS A 388 -4.35 -6.22 6.05
CA LYS A 388 -4.09 -7.02 4.85
C LYS A 388 -3.81 -8.46 5.25
N LEU A 389 -4.34 -9.42 4.48
CA LEU A 389 -3.94 -10.82 4.55
C LEU A 389 -3.83 -11.40 3.14
N ASP A 390 -2.73 -12.09 2.88
CA ASP A 390 -2.53 -12.84 1.64
C ASP A 390 -2.81 -14.33 1.90
N ILE A 391 -3.54 -14.96 0.99
CA ILE A 391 -3.76 -16.40 0.91
C ILE A 391 -3.07 -16.88 -0.36
N ASP A 392 -2.04 -17.72 -0.25
CA ASP A 392 -1.27 -18.18 -1.42
C ASP A 392 -2.05 -19.16 -2.31
N ASP A 393 -2.87 -20.02 -1.70
CA ASP A 393 -3.76 -20.94 -2.40
C ASP A 393 -5.14 -20.98 -1.74
N PHE A 394 -6.09 -20.26 -2.34
CA PHE A 394 -7.45 -20.17 -1.84
C PHE A 394 -8.21 -21.48 -1.97
N LEU A 395 -7.95 -22.29 -3.00
CA LEU A 395 -8.66 -23.56 -3.19
C LEU A 395 -8.27 -24.54 -2.08
N GLU A 396 -6.97 -24.61 -1.77
CA GLU A 396 -6.47 -25.37 -0.63
C GLU A 396 -7.07 -24.85 0.68
N THR A 397 -7.01 -23.54 0.92
CA THR A 397 -7.53 -22.93 2.16
C THR A 397 -9.04 -23.19 2.35
N ALA A 398 -9.83 -23.13 1.28
CA ALA A 398 -11.26 -23.36 1.33
C ALA A 398 -11.62 -24.82 1.64
N GLN A 399 -10.82 -25.78 1.15
CA GLN A 399 -11.15 -27.21 1.16
C GLN A 399 -10.37 -28.02 2.20
N SER A 400 -9.28 -27.48 2.75
CA SER A 400 -8.40 -28.19 3.69
C SER A 400 -9.13 -28.52 4.99
N PHE A 401 -9.10 -29.80 5.36
CA PHE A 401 -9.65 -30.31 6.61
C PHE A 401 -8.63 -31.22 7.28
N ILE A 402 -8.68 -31.27 8.61
CA ILE A 402 -7.93 -32.22 9.42
C ILE A 402 -8.83 -33.38 9.87
N LYS A 403 -8.23 -34.55 10.06
CA LYS A 403 -8.89 -35.72 10.64
C LYS A 403 -8.63 -35.74 12.15
N LEU A 404 -9.69 -35.70 12.95
CA LEU A 404 -9.59 -35.81 14.40
C LEU A 404 -9.35 -37.27 14.82
N ARG A 405 -8.71 -37.48 15.98
CA ARG A 405 -8.58 -38.79 16.64
C ARG A 405 -9.99 -39.27 17.02
N GLY A 406 -10.60 -40.07 16.15
CA GLY A 406 -12.03 -40.44 16.21
C GLY A 406 -12.76 -40.42 14.86
N GLY A 407 -12.08 -40.01 13.78
CA GLY A 407 -12.59 -40.11 12.40
C GLY A 407 -13.42 -38.92 11.92
N GLY A 408 -13.75 -37.98 12.81
CA GLY A 408 -14.43 -36.74 12.46
C GLY A 408 -13.56 -35.81 11.62
N ARG A 409 -14.18 -35.04 10.72
CA ARG A 409 -13.52 -33.95 9.98
C ARG A 409 -13.67 -32.65 10.76
N ALA A 410 -12.61 -31.86 10.78
CA ALA A 410 -12.61 -30.49 11.31
C ALA A 410 -11.76 -29.61 10.40
N PHE A 411 -11.93 -28.31 10.51
CA PHE A 411 -11.13 -27.31 9.82
C PHE A 411 -10.17 -26.65 10.79
N GLN A 412 -9.13 -26.03 10.27
CA GLN A 412 -8.17 -25.26 11.05
C GLN A 412 -8.14 -23.83 10.53
N SER A 413 -8.01 -22.86 11.43
CA SER A 413 -7.84 -21.46 11.03
C SER A 413 -6.46 -21.23 10.43
N MET A 414 -6.28 -20.06 9.84
CA MET A 414 -4.93 -19.54 9.61
C MET A 414 -4.15 -19.52 10.94
N LYS A 415 -2.86 -19.83 10.88
CA LYS A 415 -1.97 -19.78 12.04
C LYS A 415 -1.53 -18.34 12.26
N VAL A 416 -1.45 -17.92 13.53
CA VAL A 416 -0.73 -16.71 13.95
C VAL A 416 0.60 -17.10 14.58
N GLY A 417 1.60 -16.23 14.47
CA GLY A 417 2.99 -16.52 14.87
C GLY A 417 3.79 -17.22 13.77
N LEU A 418 5.12 -17.07 13.78
CA LEU A 418 5.98 -17.66 12.74
C LEU A 418 6.16 -19.17 12.89
N GLY A 419 5.95 -19.69 14.10
CA GLY A 419 6.17 -21.09 14.42
C GLY A 419 7.64 -21.49 14.50
N GLY A 420 7.95 -22.75 14.17
CA GLY A 420 9.33 -23.29 14.15
C GLY A 420 9.65 -24.26 15.28
N GLY A 421 8.89 -24.25 16.37
CA GLY A 421 8.97 -25.26 17.43
C GLY A 421 8.27 -26.58 17.10
N SER A 422 8.11 -27.41 18.13
CA SER A 422 7.48 -28.72 18.03
C SER A 422 5.95 -28.62 17.90
N PRO A 423 5.30 -29.39 17.02
CA PRO A 423 3.84 -29.41 16.91
C PRO A 423 3.17 -29.75 18.25
N SER A 424 2.09 -29.03 18.58
CA SER A 424 1.26 -29.29 19.75
C SER A 424 -0.22 -29.08 19.39
N GLU A 425 -1.09 -29.91 19.94
CA GLU A 425 -2.54 -29.83 19.75
C GLU A 425 -3.27 -30.18 21.05
N ALA A 426 -4.39 -29.52 21.30
CA ALA A 426 -5.37 -29.91 22.31
C ALA A 426 -6.74 -30.03 21.65
N ILE A 427 -7.30 -31.23 21.64
CA ILE A 427 -8.59 -31.52 21.02
C ILE A 427 -9.67 -31.64 22.10
N LEU A 428 -10.73 -30.86 21.94
CA LEU A 428 -11.90 -30.93 22.81
C LEU A 428 -12.74 -32.17 22.41
N PRO A 429 -13.27 -32.92 23.38
CA PRO A 429 -14.02 -34.17 23.13
C PRO A 429 -15.44 -33.87 22.62
N ILE A 430 -15.58 -33.19 21.48
CA ILE A 430 -16.87 -32.79 20.95
C ILE A 430 -17.69 -34.02 20.53
N GLY A 431 -18.92 -34.09 21.01
CA GLY A 431 -19.86 -35.17 20.74
C GLY A 431 -19.86 -36.25 21.82
N THR A 432 -19.10 -36.01 22.90
CA THR A 432 -19.18 -36.79 24.14
C THR A 432 -20.01 -36.05 25.20
N ASN A 433 -20.29 -36.71 26.32
CA ASN A 433 -20.97 -36.09 27.46
C ASN A 433 -20.03 -35.23 28.33
N ARG A 434 -18.74 -35.13 27.98
CA ARG A 434 -17.77 -34.31 28.75
C ARG A 434 -18.02 -32.84 28.49
N VAL A 435 -18.06 -32.07 29.58
CA VAL A 435 -18.28 -30.62 29.53
C VAL A 435 -17.00 -29.91 29.92
N LEU A 436 -16.56 -28.94 29.11
CA LEU A 436 -15.44 -28.06 29.47
C LEU A 436 -15.87 -27.20 30.66
N ASN A 437 -15.17 -27.34 31.79
CA ASN A 437 -15.51 -26.68 33.05
C ASN A 437 -14.54 -25.54 33.38
N GLU A 438 -13.25 -25.75 33.10
CA GLU A 438 -12.18 -24.82 33.44
C GLU A 438 -11.15 -24.74 32.31
N ILE A 439 -10.60 -23.55 32.10
CA ILE A 439 -9.48 -23.31 31.21
C ILE A 439 -8.35 -22.70 32.05
N ARG A 440 -7.18 -23.36 32.03
CA ARG A 440 -5.95 -22.84 32.63
C ARG A 440 -5.04 -22.26 31.56
N VAL A 441 -4.53 -21.07 31.80
CA VAL A 441 -3.59 -20.41 30.90
C VAL A 441 -2.25 -20.25 31.60
N TYR A 442 -1.22 -20.82 30.98
CA TYR A 442 0.17 -20.75 31.40
C TYR A 442 0.84 -19.60 30.65
N SER A 443 1.30 -18.57 31.37
CA SER A 443 1.90 -17.39 30.74
C SER A 443 2.91 -16.68 31.64
N GLY A 444 3.83 -15.97 31.00
CA GLY A 444 4.78 -15.04 31.62
C GLY A 444 4.95 -13.80 30.74
N SER A 445 6.14 -13.60 30.19
CA SER A 445 6.38 -12.57 29.16
C SER A 445 5.70 -12.88 27.82
N ALA A 446 5.27 -14.13 27.61
CA ALA A 446 4.56 -14.62 26.43
C ALA A 446 3.59 -15.76 26.86
N LEU A 447 2.79 -16.28 25.92
CA LEU A 447 1.95 -17.44 26.15
C LEU A 447 2.79 -18.72 26.19
N ASN A 448 2.68 -19.52 27.25
CA ASN A 448 3.38 -20.81 27.37
C ASN A 448 2.49 -21.99 26.99
N GLY A 449 1.21 -21.97 27.37
CA GLY A 449 0.27 -23.06 27.09
C GLY A 449 -1.15 -22.79 27.59
N ILE A 450 -2.08 -23.61 27.13
CA ILE A 450 -3.50 -23.59 27.49
C ILE A 450 -3.92 -25.03 27.81
N GLU A 451 -4.49 -25.24 28.98
CA GLU A 451 -5.01 -26.53 29.43
C GLU A 451 -6.53 -26.45 29.61
N PHE A 452 -7.23 -27.37 28.94
CA PHE A 452 -8.67 -27.50 28.98
C PHE A 452 -9.04 -28.62 29.94
N ILE A 453 -9.81 -28.31 30.99
CA ILE A 453 -10.18 -29.25 32.05
C ILE A 453 -11.67 -29.53 31.99
N PHE A 454 -12.02 -30.81 31.98
CA PHE A 454 -13.40 -31.28 31.84
C PHE A 454 -14.01 -31.61 33.21
N ASP A 455 -15.34 -31.76 33.23
CA ASP A 455 -16.13 -32.13 34.41
C ASP A 455 -15.72 -33.47 35.04
N ASP A 456 -15.18 -34.41 34.27
CA ASP A 456 -14.62 -35.68 34.75
C ASP A 456 -13.16 -35.57 35.25
N SER A 457 -12.64 -34.35 35.41
CA SER A 457 -11.26 -34.03 35.79
C SER A 457 -10.19 -34.46 34.77
N SER A 458 -10.56 -35.01 33.61
CA SER A 458 -9.61 -35.20 32.52
C SER A 458 -9.20 -33.84 31.94
N SER A 459 -8.04 -33.77 31.29
CA SER A 459 -7.55 -32.54 30.67
C SER A 459 -6.87 -32.77 29.33
N SER A 460 -6.84 -31.73 28.50
CA SER A 460 -6.08 -31.67 27.25
C SER A 460 -5.26 -30.39 27.24
N ILE A 461 -3.95 -30.50 27.00
CA ILE A 461 -3.03 -29.37 27.05
C ILE A 461 -2.42 -29.09 25.70
N PHE A 462 -2.40 -27.81 25.34
CA PHE A 462 -1.64 -27.25 24.23
C PHE A 462 -0.51 -26.41 24.81
N GLY A 463 0.73 -26.60 24.37
CA GLY A 463 1.87 -25.89 24.95
C GLY A 463 2.42 -26.49 26.25
N ASN A 464 3.17 -25.67 26.98
CA ASN A 464 3.92 -26.04 28.16
C ASN A 464 3.31 -25.42 29.43
N ARG A 465 3.47 -26.10 30.57
CA ARG A 465 3.12 -25.57 31.90
C ARG A 465 4.21 -24.63 32.44
N GLY A 466 4.55 -23.60 31.67
CA GLY A 466 5.58 -22.61 32.00
C GLY A 466 4.98 -21.31 32.54
N GLY A 467 5.79 -20.54 33.29
CA GLY A 467 5.35 -19.25 33.84
C GLY A 467 4.31 -19.39 34.95
N SER A 468 3.42 -18.41 35.05
CA SER A 468 2.30 -18.39 36.00
C SER A 468 1.07 -19.11 35.42
N CYS A 469 0.29 -19.77 36.29
CA CYS A 469 -0.95 -20.43 35.93
C CYS A 469 -2.14 -19.56 36.36
N SER A 470 -2.98 -19.19 35.41
CA SER A 470 -4.23 -18.47 35.65
C SER A 470 -5.42 -19.36 35.32
N GLU A 471 -6.44 -19.37 36.18
CA GLU A 471 -7.63 -20.21 36.04
C GLU A 471 -8.82 -19.38 35.55
N TYR A 472 -9.61 -19.95 34.62
CA TYR A 472 -10.85 -19.35 34.14
C TYR A 472 -11.99 -20.37 34.14
N LEU A 473 -12.94 -20.17 35.05
CA LEU A 473 -14.11 -21.05 35.23
C LEU A 473 -15.26 -20.64 34.31
N LEU A 474 -15.83 -21.63 33.62
CA LEU A 474 -17.04 -21.48 32.80
C LEU A 474 -18.29 -21.71 33.66
N ASP A 475 -19.31 -20.88 33.48
CA ASP A 475 -20.64 -21.07 34.07
C ASP A 475 -21.43 -22.11 33.26
N THR A 476 -21.00 -23.37 33.37
CA THR A 476 -21.59 -24.52 32.68
C THR A 476 -23.08 -24.70 33.02
N ARG A 477 -23.51 -24.25 34.21
CA ARG A 477 -24.93 -24.25 34.63
C ARG A 477 -25.80 -23.32 33.79
N LYS A 478 -25.23 -22.24 33.26
CA LYS A 478 -25.89 -21.33 32.30
C LYS A 478 -25.61 -21.68 30.84
N GLY A 479 -24.96 -22.83 30.58
CA GLY A 479 -24.57 -23.23 29.23
C GLY A 479 -23.43 -22.41 28.64
N GLU A 480 -22.61 -21.77 29.48
CA GLU A 480 -21.42 -21.05 29.02
C GLU A 480 -20.45 -22.02 28.33
N SER A 481 -19.97 -21.62 27.15
CA SER A 481 -19.02 -22.40 26.36
C SER A 481 -17.98 -21.50 25.71
N LEU A 482 -16.83 -22.10 25.37
CA LEU A 482 -15.75 -21.42 24.67
C LEU A 482 -16.20 -20.97 23.28
N LEU A 483 -16.13 -19.66 23.04
CA LEU A 483 -16.44 -19.04 21.75
C LEU A 483 -15.18 -18.84 20.91
N GLY A 484 -14.08 -18.41 21.54
CA GLY A 484 -12.87 -18.04 20.83
C GLY A 484 -11.81 -17.41 21.70
N PHE A 485 -10.82 -16.83 21.04
CA PHE A 485 -9.69 -16.16 21.69
C PHE A 485 -9.42 -14.80 21.03
N SER A 486 -9.14 -13.78 21.83
CA SER A 486 -8.36 -12.63 21.32
C SER A 486 -6.89 -12.94 21.54
N VAL A 487 -6.08 -12.90 20.50
CA VAL A 487 -4.66 -13.28 20.54
C VAL A 487 -3.81 -12.08 20.13
N ARG A 488 -2.66 -11.90 20.76
CA ARG A 488 -1.61 -11.03 20.24
C ARG A 488 -0.40 -11.84 19.80
N SER A 489 0.12 -11.55 18.61
CA SER A 489 1.21 -12.33 18.04
C SER A 489 2.09 -11.52 17.09
N GLY A 490 3.39 -11.77 17.16
CA GLY A 490 4.42 -11.33 16.23
C GLY A 490 5.26 -12.51 15.76
N PHE A 491 6.52 -12.60 16.19
CA PHE A 491 7.37 -13.77 15.93
C PHE A 491 6.84 -15.04 16.65
N TRP A 492 6.27 -14.87 17.84
CA TRP A 492 5.60 -15.90 18.64
C TRP A 492 4.23 -15.38 19.10
N VAL A 493 3.54 -16.12 19.97
CA VAL A 493 2.27 -15.70 20.58
C VAL A 493 2.54 -15.00 21.91
N ASP A 494 2.33 -13.69 21.93
CA ASP A 494 2.59 -12.83 23.09
C ASP A 494 1.58 -13.04 24.23
N GLY A 495 0.35 -13.42 23.89
CA GLY A 495 -0.69 -13.66 24.88
C GLY A 495 -2.07 -13.81 24.28
N CYS A 496 -3.03 -14.14 25.14
CA CYS A 496 -4.43 -14.24 24.75
C CYS A 496 -5.39 -13.94 25.89
N ASP A 497 -6.64 -13.66 25.55
CA ASP A 497 -7.79 -13.82 26.43
C ASP A 497 -8.80 -14.79 25.84
N ILE A 498 -9.69 -15.26 26.72
CA ILE A 498 -10.74 -16.23 26.42
C ILE A 498 -12.04 -15.48 26.22
N LEU A 499 -12.73 -15.82 25.13
CA LEU A 499 -14.06 -15.31 24.79
C LEU A 499 -15.08 -16.44 24.94
N THR A 500 -16.23 -16.16 25.56
CA THR A 500 -17.28 -17.16 25.78
C THR A 500 -18.61 -16.77 25.14
N THR A 501 -19.50 -17.75 24.98
CA THR A 501 -20.81 -17.58 24.35
C THR A 501 -21.79 -16.72 25.14
N LEU A 502 -21.54 -16.48 26.43
CA LEU A 502 -22.32 -15.56 27.27
C LEU A 502 -21.79 -14.11 27.24
N GLY A 503 -20.85 -13.81 26.35
CA GLY A 503 -20.24 -12.48 26.25
C GLY A 503 -19.26 -12.15 27.38
N ARG A 504 -18.87 -13.14 28.20
CA ARG A 504 -17.78 -12.96 29.16
C ARG A 504 -16.43 -13.01 28.44
N ARG A 505 -15.49 -12.23 28.98
CA ARG A 505 -14.10 -12.18 28.55
C ARG A 505 -13.22 -12.39 29.78
N SER A 506 -12.16 -13.19 29.66
CA SER A 506 -11.16 -13.29 30.72
C SER A 506 -10.27 -12.04 30.76
N PRO A 507 -9.47 -11.83 31.84
CA PRO A 507 -8.29 -10.99 31.74
C PRO A 507 -7.37 -11.45 30.59
N PHE A 508 -6.51 -10.55 30.12
CA PHE A 508 -5.48 -10.91 29.15
C PHE A 508 -4.30 -11.59 29.84
N PHE A 509 -3.88 -12.74 29.31
CA PHE A 509 -2.78 -13.54 29.83
C PHE A 509 -1.56 -13.42 28.91
N GLY A 510 -0.39 -13.09 29.47
CA GLY A 510 0.83 -12.78 28.71
C GLY A 510 1.01 -11.28 28.45
N ASN A 511 1.73 -10.92 27.39
CA ASN A 511 2.09 -9.53 27.07
C ASN A 511 1.04 -8.84 26.20
N TYR A 512 0.18 -8.02 26.82
CA TYR A 512 -0.86 -7.24 26.14
C TYR A 512 -0.32 -6.21 25.13
N ASN A 513 0.94 -5.79 25.25
CA ASN A 513 1.54 -4.81 24.35
C ASN A 513 2.41 -5.45 23.26
N GLY A 514 2.59 -6.77 23.28
CA GLY A 514 3.38 -7.51 22.29
C GLY A 514 2.59 -7.82 21.02
N GLY A 515 3.25 -7.90 19.87
CA GLY A 515 2.65 -8.35 18.62
C GLY A 515 1.48 -7.52 18.09
N SER A 516 0.83 -8.05 17.06
CA SER A 516 -0.42 -7.50 16.49
C SER A 516 -1.64 -8.25 17.02
N PRO A 517 -2.81 -7.59 17.14
CA PRO A 517 -4.03 -8.25 17.60
C PRO A 517 -4.68 -9.11 16.50
N TYR A 518 -5.29 -10.21 16.93
CA TYR A 518 -6.10 -11.12 16.13
C TYR A 518 -7.32 -11.59 16.95
N THR A 519 -8.48 -11.72 16.31
CA THR A 519 -9.66 -12.33 16.93
C THR A 519 -9.96 -13.66 16.25
N MET A 520 -9.87 -14.73 17.03
CA MET A 520 -9.98 -16.11 16.56
C MET A 520 -11.33 -16.70 17.00
N ILE A 521 -12.37 -16.49 16.19
CA ILE A 521 -13.73 -16.99 16.44
C ILE A 521 -14.18 -17.74 15.18
N PRO A 522 -14.62 -19.00 15.27
CA PRO A 522 -15.09 -19.73 14.10
C PRO A 522 -16.36 -19.09 13.52
N PRO A 523 -16.60 -19.23 12.21
CA PRO A 523 -17.76 -18.64 11.57
C PRO A 523 -19.08 -19.23 12.11
N ARG A 524 -20.18 -18.49 11.91
CA ARG A 524 -21.51 -18.93 12.36
C ARG A 524 -21.82 -20.33 11.83
N GLY A 525 -22.27 -21.21 12.73
CA GLY A 525 -22.57 -22.61 12.42
C GLY A 525 -21.47 -23.58 12.84
N TYR A 526 -20.27 -23.09 13.13
CA TYR A 526 -19.14 -23.88 13.61
C TYR A 526 -18.87 -23.65 15.09
N ARG A 527 -18.22 -24.61 15.75
CA ARG A 527 -17.77 -24.49 17.14
C ARG A 527 -16.30 -24.89 17.27
N ILE A 528 -15.63 -24.39 18.30
CA ILE A 528 -14.24 -24.76 18.58
C ILE A 528 -14.17 -26.23 18.98
N ALA A 529 -13.31 -26.96 18.28
CA ALA A 529 -12.97 -28.36 18.47
C ALA A 529 -11.59 -28.59 19.08
N GLY A 530 -10.81 -27.54 19.22
CA GLY A 530 -9.48 -27.61 19.78
C GLY A 530 -8.64 -26.43 19.36
N VAL A 531 -7.37 -26.50 19.71
CA VAL A 531 -6.33 -25.56 19.29
C VAL A 531 -5.12 -26.35 18.82
N SER A 532 -4.36 -25.78 17.90
CA SER A 532 -3.12 -26.35 17.38
C SER A 532 -2.08 -25.29 17.13
N GLY A 533 -0.84 -25.71 16.95
CA GLY A 533 0.27 -24.79 16.75
C GLY A 533 1.61 -25.46 16.94
N THR A 534 2.63 -24.65 17.23
CA THR A 534 3.98 -25.10 17.51
C THR A 534 4.50 -24.44 18.78
N VAL A 535 5.36 -25.14 19.50
CA VAL A 535 5.81 -24.77 20.84
C VAL A 535 7.32 -24.97 20.93
N GLY A 536 8.01 -23.91 21.35
CA GLY A 536 9.43 -23.90 21.68
C GLY A 536 9.59 -23.55 23.16
N GLN A 537 10.28 -22.44 23.43
CA GLN A 537 10.32 -21.87 24.79
C GLN A 537 8.93 -21.36 25.22
N TRP A 538 8.19 -20.81 24.26
CA TRP A 538 6.81 -20.32 24.38
C TRP A 538 5.96 -20.95 23.27
N VAL A 539 4.68 -20.56 23.18
CA VAL A 539 3.86 -20.86 22.01
C VAL A 539 4.36 -20.02 20.83
N ASP A 540 4.95 -20.67 19.82
CA ASP A 540 5.51 -20.00 18.64
C ASP A 540 4.46 -19.74 17.56
N SER A 541 3.44 -20.62 17.48
CA SER A 541 2.28 -20.41 16.61
C SER A 541 1.00 -20.96 17.23
N PHE A 542 -0.14 -20.39 16.84
CA PHE A 542 -1.46 -20.76 17.35
C PHE A 542 -2.53 -20.70 16.25
N ALA A 543 -3.44 -21.68 16.26
CA ALA A 543 -4.63 -21.74 15.44
C ALA A 543 -5.78 -22.40 16.21
N ILE A 544 -7.01 -22.07 15.85
CA ILE A 544 -8.19 -22.78 16.34
C ILE A 544 -8.58 -23.89 15.36
N ILE A 545 -9.01 -25.00 15.92
CA ILE A 545 -9.65 -26.09 15.18
C ILE A 545 -11.15 -25.94 15.38
N TYR A 546 -11.95 -26.06 14.33
CA TYR A 546 -13.40 -25.87 14.39
C TYR A 546 -14.15 -26.88 13.53
N LYS A 547 -15.38 -27.22 13.92
CA LYS A 547 -16.25 -28.15 13.18
C LYS A 547 -17.72 -27.80 13.29
#